data_AF-A0AAN8IB42-F1
#
_entry.id   AF-A0AAN8IB42-F1
#
_cell.length_a   1.000
_cell.length_b   1.000
_cell.length_c   1.000
_cell.angle_alpha   90.00
_cell.angle_beta   90.00
_cell.angle_gamma   90.00
#
_symmetry.space_group_name_H-M   'P 1'
#
loop_
_entity.id
_entity.type
_entity.pdbx_description
1 polymer ?
#
loop_
_entity_poly.entity_id
_entity_poly.type
_entity_poly.pdbx_seq_one_letter_code
_entity_poly.pdbx_strand_id
1 'polypeptide(L)'
;MALETILLHRGRDQLPWKVAAKTATGMSLISMLAMEVAENVVDYLLTGGTVELGSAPFWLAAGAAIVAGFLTPLPYNYIRLRKYNKSCH
;
A
#
# COMPACT_ATOMS: atom_id res chain seq x y z
N MET A 1 -0.86 -4.57 -15.66
CA MET A 1 -2.29 -4.21 -15.88
C MET A 1 -3.04 -5.18 -16.78
N ALA A 2 -2.90 -5.13 -18.12
CA ALA A 2 -3.75 -5.95 -19.01
C ALA A 2 -3.67 -7.47 -18.72
N LEU A 3 -2.48 -7.98 -18.40
CA LEU A 3 -2.28 -9.39 -18.01
C LEU A 3 -3.04 -9.75 -16.73
N GLU A 4 -2.96 -8.92 -15.69
CA GLU A 4 -3.64 -9.14 -14.41
C GLU A 4 -5.16 -9.05 -14.56
N THR A 5 -5.63 -8.11 -15.39
CA THR A 5 -7.05 -8.00 -15.73
C THR A 5 -7.56 -9.24 -16.46
N ILE A 6 -6.79 -9.76 -17.42
CA ILE A 6 -7.11 -10.98 -18.15
C ILE A 6 -7.06 -12.19 -17.22
N LEU A 7 -6.08 -12.26 -16.31
CA LEU A 7 -5.94 -13.34 -15.34
C LEU A 7 -7.09 -13.34 -14.31
N LEU A 8 -7.56 -12.18 -13.86
CA LEU A 8 -8.72 -12.07 -12.95
C LEU A 8 -10.05 -12.36 -13.66
N HIS A 9 -10.15 -12.01 -14.94
CA HIS A 9 -11.36 -12.27 -15.73
C HIS A 9 -11.45 -13.72 -16.20
N ARG A 10 -10.34 -14.34 -16.60
CA ARG A 10 -10.28 -15.69 -17.18
C ARG A 10 -9.83 -16.77 -16.18
N GLY A 11 -9.18 -16.38 -15.08
CA GLY A 11 -8.65 -17.28 -14.07
C GLY A 11 -9.70 -17.74 -13.05
N ARG A 12 -9.24 -18.10 -11.85
CA ARG A 12 -10.08 -18.73 -10.81
C ARG A 12 -11.27 -17.88 -10.35
N ASP A 13 -11.13 -16.56 -10.36
CA ASP A 13 -12.12 -15.64 -9.79
C ASP A 13 -13.23 -15.21 -10.78
N GLN A 14 -13.07 -15.48 -12.08
CA GLN A 14 -14.04 -15.18 -13.17
C GLN A 14 -14.79 -13.84 -13.03
N LEU A 15 -14.08 -12.77 -12.64
CA LEU A 15 -14.74 -11.49 -12.38
C LEU A 15 -15.20 -10.85 -13.69
N PRO A 16 -16.40 -10.23 -13.75
CA PRO A 16 -16.83 -9.50 -14.94
C PRO A 16 -15.83 -8.39 -15.29
N TRP A 17 -15.61 -8.12 -16.59
CA TRP A 17 -14.57 -7.22 -17.12
C TRP A 17 -14.42 -5.89 -16.35
N LYS A 18 -15.54 -5.25 -16.00
CA LYS A 18 -15.54 -3.98 -15.25
C LYS A 18 -14.96 -4.11 -13.84
N VAL A 19 -15.23 -5.24 -13.17
CA VAL A 19 -14.75 -5.50 -11.81
C VAL A 19 -13.30 -6.01 -11.86
N ALA A 20 -12.96 -6.87 -12.82
CA ALA A 20 -11.58 -7.32 -13.03
C ALA A 20 -10.62 -6.14 -13.29
N ALA A 21 -11.02 -5.18 -14.13
CA ALA A 21 -10.22 -3.97 -14.40
C ALA A 21 -10.04 -3.12 -13.13
N LYS A 22 -11.13 -2.88 -12.39
CA LYS A 22 -11.08 -2.11 -11.14
C LYS A 22 -10.20 -2.77 -10.07
N THR A 23 -10.26 -4.10 -9.96
CA THR A 23 -9.45 -4.87 -9.01
C THR A 23 -7.98 -4.89 -9.42
N ALA A 24 -7.67 -5.08 -10.71
CA ALA A 24 -6.29 -5.02 -11.21
C ALA A 24 -5.67 -3.64 -10.98
N THR A 25 -6.42 -2.55 -11.23
CA THR A 25 -5.98 -1.18 -10.93
C THR A 25 -5.74 -0.96 -9.44
N GLY A 26 -6.63 -1.48 -8.59
CA GLY A 26 -6.50 -1.36 -7.13
C GLY A 26 -5.33 -2.16 -6.55
N MET A 27 -5.10 -3.38 -7.01
CA MET A 27 -4.01 -4.22 -6.51
C MET A 27 -2.64 -3.74 -6.99
N SER A 28 -2.53 -3.33 -8.24
CA SER A 28 -1.24 -3.14 -8.91
C SER A 28 -0.84 -1.67 -9.01
N LEU A 29 -1.67 -0.83 -9.63
CA LEU A 29 -1.34 0.58 -9.89
C LEU A 29 -1.43 1.46 -8.63
N ILE A 30 -2.55 1.38 -7.91
CA ILE A 30 -2.78 2.23 -6.73
C ILE A 30 -1.79 1.86 -5.62
N SER A 31 -1.57 0.56 -5.40
CA SER A 31 -0.60 0.09 -4.41
C SER A 31 0.84 0.47 -4.76
N MET A 32 1.25 0.35 -6.04
CA MET A 32 2.59 0.75 -6.49
C MET A 32 2.82 2.25 -6.28
N LEU A 33 1.87 3.09 -6.72
CA LEU A 33 1.93 4.53 -6.50
C LEU A 33 1.93 4.89 -5.01
N ALA A 34 1.10 4.23 -4.19
CA ALA A 34 1.06 4.49 -2.77
C ALA A 34 2.38 4.15 -2.07
N MET A 35 3.02 3.05 -2.46
CA MET A 35 4.32 2.64 -1.92
C MET A 35 5.42 3.59 -2.35
N GLU A 36 5.48 3.94 -3.63
CA GLU A 36 6.47 4.87 -4.18
C GLU A 36 6.34 6.27 -3.55
N VAL A 37 5.11 6.75 -3.37
CA VAL A 37 4.85 8.03 -2.69
C VAL A 37 5.21 7.94 -1.20
N ALA A 38 4.86 6.85 -0.51
CA ALA A 38 5.17 6.69 0.90
C ALA A 38 6.69 6.65 1.14
N GLU A 39 7.43 5.89 0.33
CA GLU A 39 8.89 5.83 0.40
C GLU A 39 9.51 7.20 0.14
N ASN A 40 9.06 7.90 -0.90
CA ASN A 40 9.60 9.22 -1.26
C ASN A 40 9.26 10.29 -0.19
N VAL A 41 8.07 10.22 0.42
CA VAL A 41 7.66 11.12 1.51
C VAL A 41 8.47 10.84 2.78
N VAL A 42 8.65 9.57 3.14
CA VAL A 42 9.47 9.14 4.28
C VAL A 42 10.91 9.61 4.07
N ASP A 43 11.48 9.37 2.90
CA ASP A 43 12.86 9.78 2.59
C ASP A 43 13.02 11.31 2.61
N TYR A 44 12.06 12.06 2.06
CA TYR A 44 12.08 13.52 2.10
C TYR A 44 11.95 14.08 3.52
N LEU A 45 11.04 13.52 4.34
CA LEU A 45 10.81 13.98 5.71
C LEU A 45 11.96 13.66 6.67
N LEU A 46 12.67 12.56 6.43
CA LEU A 46 13.61 12.00 7.40
C LEU A 46 15.08 12.15 7.01
N THR A 47 15.37 12.04 5.71
CA THR A 47 16.74 12.08 5.19
C THR A 47 17.07 13.45 4.60
N GLY A 48 16.06 14.23 4.19
CA GLY A 48 16.23 15.58 3.63
C GLY A 48 17.13 15.65 2.38
N GLY A 49 17.49 14.49 1.79
CA GLY A 49 18.41 14.34 0.66
C GLY A 49 19.83 13.86 0.98
N THR A 50 20.20 13.55 2.23
CA THR A 50 21.55 13.08 2.59
C THR A 50 21.53 11.81 3.45
N VAL A 51 21.83 10.65 2.86
CA VAL A 51 21.79 9.34 3.54
C VAL A 51 23.09 9.09 4.31
N GLU A 52 23.08 9.29 5.63
CA GLU A 52 24.18 8.90 6.52
C GLU A 52 23.80 7.69 7.38
N LEU A 53 24.18 6.48 6.94
CA LEU A 53 23.85 5.19 7.58
C LEU A 53 24.42 5.01 9.01
N GLY A 54 25.40 5.82 9.40
CA GLY A 54 26.02 5.80 10.74
C GLY A 54 25.36 6.74 11.76
N SER A 55 24.35 7.51 11.35
CA SER A 55 23.77 8.58 12.15
C SER A 55 22.52 8.11 12.92
N ALA A 56 22.37 8.55 14.18
CA ALA A 56 21.16 8.35 14.98
C ALA A 56 19.84 8.78 14.29
N PRO A 57 19.78 9.88 13.49
CA PRO A 57 18.55 10.25 12.78
C PRO A 57 18.10 9.21 11.75
N PHE A 58 19.01 8.47 11.10
CA PHE A 58 18.65 7.40 10.17
C PHE A 58 17.91 6.25 10.86
N TRP A 59 18.33 5.85 12.07
CA TRP A 59 17.64 4.80 12.83
C TRP A 59 16.28 5.25 13.35
N LEU A 60 16.13 6.53 13.74
CA LEU A 60 14.83 7.11 14.06
C LEU A 60 13.90 7.15 12.84
N ALA A 61 14.45 7.48 11.67
CA ALA A 61 13.75 7.45 10.39
C ALA A 61 13.24 6.06 10.04
N ALA A 62 14.11 5.05 10.12
CA ALA A 62 13.73 3.67 9.89
C ALA A 62 12.61 3.21 10.85
N GLY A 63 12.71 3.57 12.13
CA GLY A 63 11.65 3.31 13.11
C GLY A 63 10.32 3.99 12.75
N ALA A 64 10.35 5.27 12.38
CA ALA A 64 9.16 6.01 11.96
C ALA A 64 8.54 5.43 10.68
N ALA A 65 9.35 5.02 9.71
CA ALA A 65 8.91 4.39 8.47
C ALA A 65 8.19 3.06 8.73
N ILE A 66 8.73 2.22 9.64
CA ILE A 66 8.10 0.96 10.05
C ILE A 66 6.75 1.22 10.71
N VAL A 67 6.68 2.20 11.62
CA VAL A 67 5.43 2.56 12.30
C VAL A 67 4.41 3.14 11.32
N ALA A 68 4.83 4.03 10.41
CA ALA A 68 3.98 4.58 9.37
C ALA A 68 3.48 3.49 8.41
N GLY A 69 4.34 2.55 7.99
CA GLY A 69 3.98 1.41 7.16
C GLY A 69 2.97 0.48 7.84
N PHE A 70 3.08 0.28 9.15
CA PHE A 70 2.10 -0.50 9.93
C PHE A 70 0.79 0.25 10.13
N LEU A 71 0.84 1.56 10.39
CA LEU A 71 -0.34 2.38 10.61
C LEU A 71 -1.10 2.69 9.32
N THR A 72 -0.44 2.80 8.17
CA THR A 72 -1.08 3.16 6.88
C THR A 72 -2.25 2.24 6.49
N PRO A 73 -2.15 0.90 6.56
CA PRO A 73 -3.27 0.02 6.21
C PRO A 73 -4.36 -0.06 7.30
N LEU A 74 -4.06 0.33 8.53
CA LEU A 74 -4.90 0.14 9.72
C LEU A 74 -6.20 0.96 9.72
N PRO A 75 -6.22 2.29 9.46
CA PRO A 75 -7.45 3.07 9.42
C PRO A 75 -8.32 2.70 8.22
N TYR A 76 -7.72 2.37 7.08
CA TYR A 76 -8.45 1.89 5.91
C TYR A 76 -9.14 0.54 6.19
N ASN A 77 -8.41 -0.42 6.78
CA ASN A 77 -9.00 -1.70 7.18
C ASN A 77 -10.08 -1.52 8.26
N TYR A 78 -9.88 -0.64 9.25
CA TYR A 78 -10.86 -0.39 10.30
C TYR A 78 -12.18 0.20 9.75
N ILE A 79 -12.11 1.22 8.89
CA ILE A 79 -13.30 1.82 8.25
C ILE A 79 -14.02 0.78 7.39
N ARG A 80 -13.28 -0.05 6.67
CA ARG A 80 -13.85 -1.12 5.84
C ARG A 80 -14.55 -2.18 6.69
N LEU A 81 -13.92 -2.69 7.75
CA LEU A 81 -14.52 -3.67 8.66
C LEU A 81 -15.81 -3.15 9.30
N ARG A 82 -15.81 -1.89 9.75
CA ARG A 82 -16.98 -1.21 10.30
C ARG A 82 -18.12 -1.09 9.28
N LYS A 83 -17.80 -0.77 8.03
CA LYS A 83 -18.79 -0.64 6.95
C LYS A 83 -19.44 -1.98 6.55
N TYR A 84 -18.70 -3.08 6.63
CA TYR A 84 -19.19 -4.41 6.28
C TYR A 84 -19.67 -5.24 7.49
N ASN A 85 -19.70 -4.67 8.70
CA ASN A 85 -20.05 -5.36 9.96
C ASN A 85 -19.31 -6.70 10.13
N LYS A 86 -18.06 -6.77 9.64
CA LYS A 86 -17.20 -7.95 9.79
C LYS A 86 -16.32 -7.69 11.00
N SER A 87 -16.56 -8.40 12.09
CA SER A 87 -15.67 -8.45 13.25
C SER A 87 -14.94 -9.79 13.21
N CYS A 88 -13.63 -9.77 13.03
CA CYS A 88 -12.80 -10.92 13.38
C CYS A 88 -12.64 -10.86 14.90
N HIS A 89 -13.31 -11.78 15.60
CA HIS A 89 -13.07 -12.05 17.02
C HIS A 89 -11.86 -12.98 17.14
#